data_AF-A0AAN9PAU1-F1
#
_entry.id   AF-A0AAN9PAU1-F1
#
_cell.length_a   1.000
_cell.length_b   1.000
_cell.length_c   1.000
_cell.angle_alpha   90.00
_cell.angle_beta   90.00
_cell.angle_gamma   90.00
#
_symmetry.space_group_name_H-M   'P 1'
#
loop_
_entity.id
_entity.type
_entity.pdbx_description
1 polymer ?
#
loop_
_entity_poly.entity_id
_entity_poly.type
_entity_poly.pdbx_seq_one_letter_code
_entity_poly.pdbx_strand_id
1 'polypeptide(L)'
;MASRGRIPAALEGRNKQSPAMMGHGALPGLSSVIGHRSLESLPPPHLLENKIAAQEAEIERLAGDNHRLASTHAELREALVAATQDAQKLKSHIRSIQTESDIQIRVLMDKIAKMEVDIRTGDSVKKDLRQAHIEAQSLAASRQELSAQIQRATQELKKAQSDVKGIPDLQADLDGLVQEHQRLRATFEYEKNKNLELVEQMKAKEKNLIAMAREVEMLRAEILNAEKKANAANLFGAGIIAGSGGPFADAYGRAHAQMGVGQMGESMVPYGESNGVAAIRAGPYDASVARSSNWASWKAHVTNLLLFSVKLSCAYSLLFLAPLSPLNLLHNHFVDRFSLMAEIEIKTAPIDFRFPTTNQTRHCFTRYVEFHRCLAAKGDNSGECQKFAKYYRSLCPGEWVDKWNEQRDNGTFPGPL
;
A
#
# COMPACT_ATOMS: atom_id res chain seq x y z
N MET A 1 35.34 -22.63 -22.13
CA MET A 1 36.43 -22.00 -22.91
C MET A 1 37.76 -22.49 -22.35
N ALA A 2 38.72 -22.86 -23.21
CA ALA A 2 39.96 -23.51 -22.78
C ALA A 2 41.17 -22.58 -22.90
N SER A 3 41.93 -22.44 -21.81
CA SER A 3 43.16 -21.63 -21.76
C SER A 3 44.35 -22.52 -21.46
N ARG A 4 45.02 -23.03 -22.50
CA ARG A 4 46.26 -23.81 -22.39
C ARG A 4 47.42 -22.91 -21.96
N GLY A 5 47.93 -23.10 -20.75
CA GLY A 5 49.26 -22.61 -20.37
C GLY A 5 50.35 -23.40 -21.11
N ARG A 6 51.16 -22.73 -21.92
CA ARG A 6 52.29 -23.32 -22.66
C ARG A 6 53.59 -22.93 -21.96
N ILE A 7 54.32 -23.91 -21.42
CA ILE A 7 55.72 -23.74 -20.96
C ILE A 7 56.60 -24.66 -21.82
N PRO A 8 57.67 -24.15 -22.48
CA PRO A 8 58.56 -24.97 -23.27
C PRO A 8 59.70 -25.56 -22.42
N ALA A 9 59.97 -26.85 -22.57
CA ALA A 9 61.17 -27.51 -22.06
C ALA A 9 61.94 -28.13 -23.24
N ALA A 10 62.75 -27.31 -23.90
CA ALA A 10 63.67 -27.77 -24.94
C ALA A 10 65.01 -28.17 -24.33
N LEU A 11 65.18 -29.45 -24.00
CA LEU A 11 66.48 -30.10 -23.84
C LEU A 11 66.40 -31.51 -24.42
N GLU A 12 66.42 -31.56 -25.74
CA GLU A 12 66.32 -32.80 -26.52
C GLU A 12 67.68 -33.52 -26.49
N GLY A 13 67.75 -34.57 -25.66
CA GLY A 13 68.93 -35.42 -25.50
C GLY A 13 69.31 -36.10 -26.81
N ARG A 14 70.35 -35.58 -27.44
CA ARG A 14 70.86 -35.96 -28.77
C ARG A 14 71.02 -37.48 -28.93
N ASN A 15 70.18 -38.08 -29.77
CA ASN A 15 70.30 -39.46 -30.18
C ASN A 15 71.66 -39.68 -30.87
N LYS A 16 72.51 -40.56 -30.33
CA LYS A 16 73.74 -41.04 -30.97
C LYS A 16 73.72 -42.55 -31.00
N GLN A 17 73.52 -43.11 -32.20
CA GLN A 17 73.74 -44.53 -32.46
C GLN A 17 75.18 -44.90 -32.09
N SER A 18 75.33 -45.93 -31.28
CA SER A 18 76.62 -46.55 -30.99
C SER A 18 76.99 -47.51 -32.13
N PRO A 19 78.17 -47.40 -32.76
CA PRO A 19 78.61 -48.41 -33.72
C PRO A 19 78.85 -49.75 -33.04
N ALA A 20 78.32 -50.82 -33.62
CA ALA A 20 78.59 -52.18 -33.16
C ALA A 20 80.06 -52.56 -33.45
N MET A 21 80.77 -53.05 -32.43
CA MET A 21 82.11 -53.62 -32.55
C MET A 21 82.10 -55.05 -32.03
N MET A 22 81.71 -55.98 -32.91
CA MET A 22 81.86 -57.43 -32.74
C MET A 22 82.40 -57.98 -34.06
N GLY A 23 83.71 -58.21 -34.10
CA GLY A 23 84.41 -58.83 -35.24
C GLY A 23 85.39 -59.87 -34.69
N HIS A 24 85.01 -61.14 -34.73
CA HIS A 24 85.84 -62.22 -34.22
C HIS A 24 86.99 -62.57 -35.17
N GLY A 25 88.13 -62.86 -34.53
CA GLY A 25 89.39 -63.47 -35.00
C GLY A 25 89.56 -64.04 -36.42
N ALA A 26 90.78 -63.86 -36.91
CA ALA A 26 91.51 -64.86 -37.68
C ALA A 26 93.00 -64.86 -37.25
N LEU A 27 93.56 -66.02 -36.93
CA LEU A 27 94.99 -66.21 -36.64
C LEU A 27 95.81 -66.30 -37.95
N PRO A 28 97.13 -66.04 -37.93
CA PRO A 28 97.93 -65.95 -39.16
C PRO A 28 98.28 -67.31 -39.77
N GLY A 29 98.10 -67.46 -41.08
CA GLY A 29 98.64 -68.56 -41.87
C GLY A 29 100.10 -68.31 -42.29
N LEU A 30 100.92 -69.36 -42.31
CA LEU A 30 102.35 -69.29 -42.61
C LEU A 30 102.65 -68.93 -44.08
N SER A 31 103.76 -68.22 -44.29
CA SER A 31 104.68 -68.49 -45.41
C SER A 31 106.08 -67.98 -45.08
N SER A 32 107.06 -68.89 -45.02
CA SER A 32 108.48 -68.57 -44.84
C SER A 32 109.25 -68.69 -46.14
N VAL A 33 110.04 -67.66 -46.48
CA VAL A 33 111.23 -67.74 -47.36
C VAL A 33 112.26 -66.76 -46.76
N ILE A 34 113.09 -67.20 -45.82
CA ILE A 34 114.52 -67.56 -46.04
C ILE A 34 115.30 -66.48 -46.80
N GLY A 35 116.24 -65.79 -46.10
CA GLY A 35 117.16 -64.88 -46.78
C GLY A 35 118.02 -63.98 -45.90
N HIS A 36 118.92 -64.58 -45.10
CA HIS A 36 120.14 -64.02 -44.47
C HIS A 36 120.18 -63.86 -42.94
N ARG A 37 121.29 -64.38 -42.39
CA ARG A 37 121.79 -64.06 -41.04
C ARG A 37 122.13 -62.57 -40.97
N SER A 38 121.56 -61.88 -40.00
CA SER A 38 122.35 -60.96 -39.18
C SER A 38 122.49 -61.59 -37.81
N LEU A 39 123.73 -61.81 -37.38
CA LEU A 39 124.01 -62.34 -36.04
C LEU A 39 124.04 -61.13 -35.11
N GLU A 40 122.85 -60.62 -34.79
CA GLU A 40 122.70 -59.51 -33.86
C GLU A 40 123.15 -59.98 -32.48
N SER A 41 124.12 -59.26 -31.92
CA SER A 41 124.78 -59.66 -30.68
C SER A 41 123.75 -59.84 -29.58
N LEU A 42 123.70 -61.04 -28.99
CA LEU A 42 122.98 -61.25 -27.73
C LEU A 42 123.41 -60.16 -26.74
N PRO A 43 122.48 -59.38 -26.17
CA PRO A 43 122.84 -58.45 -25.11
C PRO A 43 123.36 -59.25 -23.90
N PRO A 44 124.28 -58.70 -23.09
CA PRO A 44 124.78 -59.36 -21.88
C PRO A 44 123.63 -59.93 -21.03
N PRO A 45 123.75 -61.15 -20.46
CA PRO A 45 122.65 -61.86 -19.80
C PRO A 45 121.85 -61.00 -18.80
N HIS A 46 122.54 -60.21 -17.99
CA HIS A 46 121.93 -59.28 -17.03
C HIS A 46 121.01 -58.22 -17.65
N LEU A 47 121.21 -57.80 -18.91
CA LEU A 47 120.27 -56.90 -19.60
C LEU A 47 118.99 -57.61 -20.05
N LEU A 48 119.03 -58.92 -20.28
CA LEU A 48 117.83 -59.71 -20.58
C LEU A 48 117.04 -60.00 -19.30
N GLU A 49 117.73 -60.39 -18.22
CA GLU A 49 117.16 -60.57 -16.88
C GLU A 49 116.45 -59.29 -16.39
N ASN A 50 117.11 -58.12 -16.50
CA ASN A 50 116.51 -56.84 -16.13
C ASN A 50 115.27 -56.48 -16.97
N LYS A 51 115.23 -56.86 -18.26
CA LYS A 51 114.05 -56.64 -19.11
C LYS A 51 112.90 -57.58 -18.75
N ILE A 52 113.19 -58.83 -18.41
CA ILE A 52 112.19 -59.80 -17.95
C ILE A 52 111.59 -59.32 -16.62
N ALA A 53 112.42 -58.93 -15.65
CA ALA A 53 111.96 -58.40 -14.36
C ALA A 53 111.13 -57.09 -14.53
N ALA A 54 111.52 -56.21 -15.46
CA ALA A 54 110.73 -55.02 -15.78
C ALA A 54 109.39 -55.34 -16.46
N GLN A 55 109.33 -56.35 -17.34
CA GLN A 55 108.08 -56.83 -17.92
C GLN A 55 107.18 -57.51 -16.88
N GLU A 56 107.75 -58.29 -15.97
CA GLU A 56 107.04 -58.95 -14.87
C GLU A 56 106.39 -57.92 -13.95
N ALA A 57 107.14 -56.91 -13.49
CA ALA A 57 106.61 -55.81 -12.68
C ALA A 57 105.52 -55.00 -13.41
N GLU A 58 105.63 -54.80 -14.72
CA GLU A 58 104.59 -54.14 -15.52
C GLU A 58 103.34 -55.03 -15.69
N ILE A 59 103.51 -56.36 -15.83
CA ILE A 59 102.40 -57.32 -15.86
C ILE A 59 101.66 -57.35 -14.51
N GLU A 60 102.38 -57.37 -13.39
CA GLU A 60 101.77 -57.29 -12.05
C GLU A 60 101.02 -55.97 -11.85
N ARG A 61 101.62 -54.84 -12.27
CA ARG A 61 100.97 -53.52 -12.24
C ARG A 61 99.69 -53.51 -13.05
N LEU A 62 99.72 -54.02 -14.29
CA LEU A 62 98.55 -54.13 -15.16
C LEU A 62 97.49 -55.10 -14.61
N ALA A 63 97.89 -56.20 -13.96
CA ALA A 63 96.97 -57.13 -13.32
C ALA A 63 96.26 -56.50 -12.11
N GLY A 64 97.00 -55.77 -11.26
CA GLY A 64 96.44 -55.01 -10.14
C GLY A 64 95.52 -53.86 -10.60
N ASP A 65 95.88 -53.17 -11.68
CA ASP A 65 95.05 -52.14 -12.32
C ASP A 65 93.76 -52.73 -12.89
N ASN A 66 93.83 -53.88 -13.56
CA ASN A 66 92.66 -54.58 -14.12
C ASN A 66 91.73 -55.10 -13.02
N HIS A 67 92.27 -55.68 -11.93
CA HIS A 67 91.47 -56.11 -10.78
C HIS A 67 90.76 -54.93 -10.11
N ARG A 68 91.45 -53.79 -9.93
CA ARG A 68 90.86 -52.56 -9.38
C ARG A 68 89.79 -51.95 -10.30
N LEU A 69 89.99 -52.00 -11.62
CA LEU A 69 88.97 -51.61 -12.61
C LEU A 69 87.75 -52.54 -12.54
N ALA A 70 87.95 -53.85 -12.36
CA ALA A 70 86.86 -54.81 -12.20
C ALA A 70 86.03 -54.56 -10.92
N SER A 71 86.69 -54.29 -9.77
CA SER A 71 86.02 -53.94 -8.51
C SER A 71 85.18 -52.66 -8.66
N THR A 72 85.81 -51.57 -9.08
CA THR A 72 85.11 -50.27 -9.25
C THR A 72 83.96 -50.34 -10.26
N HIS A 73 84.08 -51.15 -11.32
CA HIS A 73 82.98 -51.38 -12.25
C HIS A 73 81.85 -52.25 -11.66
N ALA A 74 82.14 -53.18 -10.75
CA ALA A 74 81.12 -53.92 -10.01
C ALA A 74 80.37 -53.00 -9.02
N GLU A 75 81.10 -52.18 -8.26
CA GLU A 75 80.55 -51.16 -7.36
C GLU A 75 79.65 -50.16 -8.11
N LEU A 76 80.10 -49.66 -9.26
CA LEU A 76 79.30 -48.76 -10.11
C LEU A 76 78.04 -49.43 -10.67
N ARG A 77 78.08 -50.75 -10.95
CA ARG A 77 76.88 -51.50 -11.37
C ARG A 77 75.88 -51.65 -10.23
N GLU A 78 76.34 -51.96 -9.02
CA GLU A 78 75.48 -52.04 -7.85
C GLU A 78 74.83 -50.67 -7.55
N ALA A 79 75.62 -49.60 -7.56
CA ALA A 79 75.13 -48.23 -7.40
C ALA A 79 74.12 -47.82 -8.48
N LEU A 80 74.34 -48.23 -9.74
CA LEU A 80 73.37 -48.00 -10.82
C LEU A 80 72.06 -48.75 -10.58
N VAL A 81 72.12 -50.02 -10.17
CA VAL A 81 70.91 -50.80 -9.84
C VAL A 81 70.13 -50.15 -8.70
N ALA A 82 70.81 -49.78 -7.60
CA ALA A 82 70.20 -49.06 -6.48
C ALA A 82 69.53 -47.75 -6.93
N ALA A 83 70.24 -46.91 -7.69
CA ALA A 83 69.70 -45.65 -8.22
C ALA A 83 68.49 -45.86 -9.14
N THR A 84 68.47 -46.93 -9.95
CA THR A 84 67.28 -47.24 -10.78
C THR A 84 66.09 -47.72 -9.94
N GLN A 85 66.32 -48.46 -8.85
CA GLN A 85 65.26 -48.88 -7.93
C GLN A 85 64.66 -47.68 -7.19
N ASP A 86 65.49 -46.75 -6.71
CA ASP A 86 65.04 -45.51 -6.09
C ASP A 86 64.26 -44.62 -7.07
N ALA A 87 64.68 -44.54 -8.33
CA ALA A 87 63.94 -43.84 -9.37
C ALA A 87 62.54 -44.45 -9.63
N GLN A 88 62.40 -45.78 -9.57
CA GLN A 88 61.10 -46.45 -9.68
C GLN A 88 60.21 -46.19 -8.46
N LYS A 89 60.79 -46.18 -7.25
CA LYS A 89 60.09 -45.82 -6.01
C LYS A 89 59.62 -44.36 -6.03
N LEU A 90 60.45 -43.44 -6.48
CA LEU A 90 60.06 -42.04 -6.67
C LEU A 90 58.92 -41.93 -7.71
N LYS A 91 58.98 -42.72 -8.80
CA LYS A 91 57.92 -42.77 -9.83
C LYS A 91 56.59 -43.35 -9.33
N SER A 92 56.57 -44.23 -8.31
CA SER A 92 55.30 -44.64 -7.67
C SER A 92 54.79 -43.57 -6.71
N HIS A 93 55.67 -42.94 -5.92
CA HIS A 93 55.31 -41.83 -5.02
C HIS A 93 54.73 -40.64 -5.79
N ILE A 94 55.35 -40.22 -6.89
CA ILE A 94 54.84 -39.13 -7.77
C ILE A 94 53.43 -39.44 -8.27
N ARG A 95 53.18 -40.68 -8.74
CA ARG A 95 51.83 -41.10 -9.17
C ARG A 95 50.82 -41.06 -8.03
N SER A 96 51.20 -41.51 -6.84
CA SER A 96 50.32 -41.46 -5.65
C SER A 96 49.95 -40.02 -5.27
N ILE A 97 50.92 -39.10 -5.30
CA ILE A 97 50.70 -37.67 -5.02
C ILE A 97 49.81 -37.04 -6.09
N GLN A 98 50.04 -37.36 -7.37
CA GLN A 98 49.18 -36.92 -8.48
C GLN A 98 47.74 -37.38 -8.28
N THR A 99 47.50 -38.67 -8.02
CA THR A 99 46.15 -39.19 -7.82
C THR A 99 45.44 -38.59 -6.61
N GLU A 100 46.15 -38.34 -5.50
CA GLU A 100 45.60 -37.66 -4.33
C GLU A 100 45.24 -36.20 -4.67
N SER A 101 46.12 -35.47 -5.34
CA SER A 101 45.85 -34.09 -5.78
C SER A 101 44.66 -34.01 -6.75
N ASP A 102 44.53 -34.96 -7.68
CA ASP A 102 43.39 -35.04 -8.61
C ASP A 102 42.07 -35.34 -7.90
N ILE A 103 42.10 -36.09 -6.78
CA ILE A 103 40.92 -36.32 -5.93
C ILE A 103 40.56 -35.03 -5.19
N GLN A 104 41.53 -34.38 -4.54
CA GLN A 104 41.31 -33.13 -3.80
C GLN A 104 40.79 -32.00 -4.69
N ILE A 105 41.33 -31.85 -5.91
CA ILE A 105 40.86 -30.88 -6.91
C ILE A 105 39.39 -31.16 -7.27
N ARG A 106 39.02 -32.42 -7.52
CA ARG A 106 37.62 -32.79 -7.80
C ARG A 106 36.69 -32.46 -6.64
N VAL A 107 37.06 -32.80 -5.40
CA VAL A 107 36.27 -32.49 -4.20
C VAL A 107 36.08 -30.98 -4.02
N LEU A 108 37.13 -30.18 -4.27
CA LEU A 108 37.03 -28.71 -4.22
C LEU A 108 36.12 -28.16 -5.32
N MET A 109 36.21 -28.67 -6.55
CA MET A 109 35.33 -28.27 -7.65
C MET A 109 33.85 -28.58 -7.37
N ASP A 110 33.56 -29.75 -6.80
CA ASP A 110 32.19 -30.16 -6.43
C ASP A 110 31.62 -29.24 -5.33
N LYS A 111 32.46 -28.88 -4.35
CA LYS A 111 32.11 -27.91 -3.30
C LYS A 111 31.86 -26.50 -3.85
N ILE A 112 32.67 -26.05 -4.81
CA ILE A 112 32.46 -24.77 -5.51
C ILE A 112 31.13 -24.80 -6.29
N ALA A 113 30.89 -25.85 -7.07
CA ALA A 113 29.65 -26.00 -7.85
C ALA A 113 28.39 -25.97 -6.95
N LYS A 114 28.44 -26.63 -5.78
CA LYS A 114 27.38 -26.54 -4.77
C LYS A 114 27.19 -25.11 -4.26
N MET A 115 28.28 -24.44 -3.84
CA MET A 115 28.22 -23.06 -3.37
C MET A 115 27.69 -22.08 -4.45
N GLU A 116 27.99 -22.31 -5.72
CA GLU A 116 27.39 -21.53 -6.82
C GLU A 116 25.88 -21.72 -6.95
N VAL A 117 25.35 -22.93 -6.69
CA VAL A 117 23.90 -23.16 -6.63
C VAL A 117 23.29 -22.38 -5.46
N ASP A 118 23.90 -22.47 -4.28
CA ASP A 118 23.45 -21.76 -3.08
C ASP A 118 23.45 -20.22 -3.29
N ILE A 119 24.48 -19.68 -3.96
CA ILE A 119 24.54 -18.26 -4.38
C ILE A 119 23.42 -17.90 -5.35
N ARG A 120 23.16 -18.73 -6.38
CA ARG A 120 22.05 -18.50 -7.34
C ARG A 120 20.67 -18.54 -6.67
N THR A 121 20.48 -19.37 -5.64
CA THR A 121 19.24 -19.34 -4.83
C THR A 121 19.15 -18.09 -3.96
N GLY A 122 20.26 -17.60 -3.41
CA GLY A 122 20.31 -16.31 -2.71
C GLY A 122 19.94 -15.13 -3.61
N ASP A 123 20.36 -15.14 -4.88
CA ASP A 123 20.02 -14.10 -5.86
C ASP A 123 18.54 -14.12 -6.29
N SER A 124 17.83 -15.25 -6.21
CA SER A 124 16.38 -15.28 -6.40
C SER A 124 15.66 -14.66 -5.21
N VAL A 125 15.98 -15.08 -3.98
CA VAL A 125 15.42 -14.49 -2.75
C VAL A 125 15.64 -12.96 -2.70
N LYS A 126 16.80 -12.48 -3.18
CA LYS A 126 17.09 -11.04 -3.29
C LYS A 126 16.21 -10.29 -4.30
N LYS A 127 15.74 -10.95 -5.37
CA LYS A 127 14.76 -10.38 -6.30
C LYS A 127 13.37 -10.36 -5.67
N ASP A 128 12.97 -11.46 -5.04
CA ASP A 128 11.68 -11.60 -4.38
C ASP A 128 11.51 -10.57 -3.26
N LEU A 129 12.57 -10.34 -2.46
CA LEU A 129 12.60 -9.30 -1.42
C LEU A 129 12.44 -7.88 -2.00
N ARG A 130 13.05 -7.58 -3.16
CA ARG A 130 12.88 -6.29 -3.85
C ARG A 130 11.45 -6.11 -4.36
N GLN A 131 10.87 -7.18 -4.93
CA GLN A 131 9.49 -7.18 -5.41
C GLN A 131 8.51 -6.96 -4.25
N ALA A 132 8.64 -7.72 -3.15
CA ALA A 132 7.84 -7.57 -1.95
C ALA A 132 7.97 -6.17 -1.32
N HIS A 133 9.14 -5.52 -1.41
CA HIS A 133 9.32 -4.15 -0.95
C HIS A 133 8.52 -3.14 -1.79
N ILE A 134 8.53 -3.28 -3.12
CA ILE A 134 7.75 -2.43 -4.04
C ILE A 134 6.24 -2.63 -3.79
N GLU A 135 5.80 -3.88 -3.61
CA GLU A 135 4.40 -4.19 -3.28
C GLU A 135 3.97 -3.62 -1.93
N ALA A 136 4.82 -3.72 -0.89
CA ALA A 136 4.56 -3.12 0.41
C ALA A 136 4.47 -1.58 0.33
N GLN A 137 5.32 -0.94 -0.48
CA GLN A 137 5.25 0.51 -0.71
C GLN A 137 3.97 0.92 -1.45
N SER A 138 3.57 0.16 -2.47
CA SER A 138 2.31 0.37 -3.18
C SER A 138 1.10 0.24 -2.26
N LEU A 139 1.05 -0.83 -1.44
CA LEU A 139 -0.03 -1.07 -0.47
C LEU A 139 -0.08 0.02 0.61
N ALA A 140 1.08 0.53 1.05
CA ALA A 140 1.15 1.65 1.99
C ALA A 140 0.56 2.94 1.40
N ALA A 141 0.82 3.23 0.12
CA ALA A 141 0.21 4.36 -0.59
C ALA A 141 -1.32 4.19 -0.73
N SER A 142 -1.80 3.02 -1.12
CA SER A 142 -3.25 2.73 -1.16
C SER A 142 -3.91 2.88 0.21
N ARG A 143 -3.24 2.47 1.29
CA ARG A 143 -3.73 2.66 2.66
C ARG A 143 -3.81 4.15 3.04
N GLN A 144 -2.84 4.98 2.63
CA GLN A 144 -2.88 6.42 2.88
C GLN A 144 -4.07 7.09 2.17
N GLU A 145 -4.33 6.76 0.90
CA GLU A 145 -5.49 7.28 0.16
C GLU A 145 -6.82 6.82 0.80
N LEU A 146 -6.96 5.54 1.15
CA LEU A 146 -8.15 5.04 1.85
C LEU A 146 -8.36 5.74 3.21
N SER A 147 -7.28 6.02 3.94
CA SER A 147 -7.35 6.80 5.19
C SER A 147 -7.85 8.23 4.94
N ALA A 148 -7.42 8.87 3.86
CA ALA A 148 -7.90 10.20 3.47
C ALA A 148 -9.36 10.19 3.00
N GLN A 149 -9.82 9.11 2.34
CA GLN A 149 -11.23 8.92 1.99
C GLN A 149 -12.10 8.72 3.24
N ILE A 150 -11.67 7.89 4.19
CA ILE A 150 -12.37 7.68 5.46
C ILE A 150 -12.49 8.99 6.25
N GLN A 151 -11.43 9.81 6.29
CA GLN A 151 -11.47 11.12 6.94
C GLN A 151 -12.46 12.08 6.25
N ARG A 152 -12.48 12.13 4.91
CA ARG A 152 -13.46 12.92 4.13
C ARG A 152 -14.89 12.49 4.43
N ALA A 153 -15.21 11.19 4.31
CA ALA A 153 -16.54 10.66 4.59
C ALA A 153 -16.97 10.89 6.05
N THR A 154 -16.04 10.80 7.00
CA THR A 154 -16.30 11.13 8.41
C THR A 154 -16.66 12.60 8.61
N GLN A 155 -16.02 13.52 7.86
CA GLN A 155 -16.33 14.94 7.93
C GLN A 155 -17.67 15.28 7.27
N GLU A 156 -18.01 14.63 6.14
CA GLU A 156 -19.32 14.74 5.51
C GLU A 156 -20.43 14.23 6.44
N LEU A 157 -20.22 13.10 7.11
CA LEU A 157 -21.15 12.56 8.11
C LEU A 157 -21.37 13.55 9.28
N LYS A 158 -20.31 14.20 9.78
CA LYS A 158 -20.44 15.24 10.81
C LYS A 158 -21.26 16.45 10.34
N LYS A 159 -21.13 16.85 9.07
CA LYS A 159 -21.94 17.92 8.49
C LYS A 159 -23.41 17.49 8.36
N ALA A 160 -23.69 16.29 7.84
CA ALA A 160 -25.05 15.75 7.80
C ALA A 160 -25.67 15.66 9.21
N GLN A 161 -24.88 15.33 10.24
CA GLN A 161 -25.31 15.35 11.63
C GLN A 161 -25.61 16.77 12.17
N SER A 162 -24.93 17.82 11.72
CA SER A 162 -25.32 19.20 12.07
C SER A 162 -26.60 19.63 11.35
N ASP A 163 -26.78 19.23 10.09
CA ASP A 163 -27.97 19.57 9.31
C ASP A 163 -29.22 18.89 9.92
N VAL A 164 -29.09 17.62 10.35
CA VAL A 164 -30.14 16.89 11.09
C VAL A 164 -30.47 17.53 12.44
N LYS A 165 -29.51 18.17 13.11
CA LYS A 165 -29.75 18.90 14.37
C LYS A 165 -30.56 20.18 14.19
N GLY A 166 -30.67 20.73 12.98
CA GLY A 166 -31.53 21.89 12.67
C GLY A 166 -32.97 21.53 12.31
N ILE A 167 -33.30 20.25 12.13
CA ILE A 167 -34.67 19.80 11.83
C ILE A 167 -35.69 20.18 12.94
N PRO A 168 -35.37 20.12 14.25
CA PRO A 168 -36.29 20.56 15.31
C PRO A 168 -36.71 22.01 15.21
N ASP A 169 -35.82 22.91 14.78
CA ASP A 169 -36.11 24.33 14.62
C ASP A 169 -37.11 24.56 13.47
N LEU A 170 -36.86 23.92 12.31
CA LEU A 170 -37.80 23.90 11.18
C LEU A 170 -39.15 23.25 11.52
N GLN A 171 -39.16 22.29 12.45
CA GLN A 171 -40.39 21.68 12.94
C GLN A 171 -41.16 22.63 13.87
N ALA A 172 -40.47 23.40 14.71
CA ALA A 172 -41.08 24.45 15.53
C ALA A 172 -41.69 25.58 14.66
N ASP A 173 -41.00 26.00 13.61
CA ASP A 173 -41.52 26.95 12.61
C ASP A 173 -42.80 26.42 11.93
N LEU A 174 -42.81 25.15 11.54
CA LEU A 174 -43.98 24.50 10.93
C LEU A 174 -45.15 24.42 11.92
N ASP A 175 -44.91 24.00 13.16
CA ASP A 175 -45.95 23.93 14.20
C ASP A 175 -46.50 25.32 14.54
N GLY A 176 -45.66 26.37 14.57
CA GLY A 176 -46.07 27.76 14.71
C GLY A 176 -46.95 28.25 13.56
N LEU A 177 -46.57 27.95 12.31
CA LEU A 177 -47.38 28.28 11.13
C LEU A 177 -48.72 27.55 11.12
N VAL A 178 -48.76 26.29 11.59
CA VAL A 178 -50.00 25.53 11.78
C VAL A 178 -50.90 26.17 12.84
N GLN A 179 -50.34 26.64 13.96
CA GLN A 179 -51.10 27.35 15.00
C GLN A 179 -51.70 28.66 14.48
N GLU A 180 -50.93 29.49 13.77
CA GLU A 180 -51.44 30.73 13.18
C GLU A 180 -52.54 30.47 12.13
N HIS A 181 -52.39 29.45 11.30
CA HIS A 181 -53.44 29.04 10.36
C HIS A 181 -54.73 28.58 11.07
N GLN A 182 -54.61 27.86 12.19
CA GLN A 182 -55.76 27.47 13.01
C GLN A 182 -56.42 28.71 13.66
N ARG A 183 -55.63 29.66 14.16
CA ARG A 183 -56.11 30.92 14.74
C ARG A 183 -56.91 31.74 13.73
N LEU A 184 -56.36 31.96 12.53
CA LEU A 184 -57.03 32.68 11.45
C LEU A 184 -58.36 32.02 11.04
N ARG A 185 -58.38 30.68 10.95
CA ARG A 185 -59.63 29.93 10.66
C ARG A 185 -60.69 30.11 11.75
N ALA A 186 -60.30 30.10 13.02
CA ALA A 186 -61.23 30.29 14.14
C ALA A 186 -61.83 31.70 14.13
N THR A 187 -61.02 32.74 13.90
CA THR A 187 -61.50 34.12 13.74
C THR A 187 -62.46 34.26 12.56
N PHE A 188 -62.13 33.69 11.40
CA PHE A 188 -62.98 33.73 10.22
C PHE A 188 -64.36 33.09 10.45
N GLU A 189 -64.41 31.89 11.04
CA GLU A 189 -65.69 31.23 11.34
C GLU A 189 -66.51 32.01 12.39
N TYR A 190 -65.87 32.66 13.35
CA TYR A 190 -66.54 33.55 14.31
C TYR A 190 -67.17 34.78 13.64
N GLU A 191 -66.43 35.48 12.79
CA GLU A 191 -66.93 36.63 12.03
C GLU A 191 -68.05 36.24 11.06
N LYS A 192 -67.89 35.12 10.35
CA LYS A 192 -68.90 34.54 9.47
C LYS A 192 -70.20 34.23 10.22
N ASN A 193 -70.12 33.63 11.41
CA ASN A 193 -71.31 33.33 12.22
C ASN A 193 -72.00 34.60 12.72
N LYS A 194 -71.26 35.62 13.16
CA LYS A 194 -71.80 36.95 13.50
C LYS A 194 -72.49 37.62 12.32
N ASN A 195 -71.88 37.58 11.14
CA ASN A 195 -72.44 38.17 9.94
C ASN A 195 -73.72 37.45 9.49
N LEU A 196 -73.79 36.12 9.65
CA LEU A 196 -75.01 35.34 9.42
C LEU A 196 -76.12 35.75 10.39
N GLU A 197 -75.81 35.85 11.69
CA GLU A 197 -76.78 36.31 12.70
C GLU A 197 -77.31 37.72 12.37
N LEU A 198 -76.42 38.65 12.02
CA LEU A 198 -76.79 40.01 11.63
C LEU A 198 -77.72 40.02 10.40
N VAL A 199 -77.45 39.17 9.39
CA VAL A 199 -78.31 39.03 8.20
C VAL A 199 -79.69 38.50 8.58
N GLU A 200 -79.81 37.50 9.47
CA GLU A 200 -81.11 37.02 9.94
C GLU A 200 -81.86 38.07 10.78
N GLN A 201 -81.16 38.83 11.64
CA GLN A 201 -81.76 39.97 12.34
C GLN A 201 -82.28 41.05 11.37
N MET A 202 -81.56 41.33 10.28
CA MET A 202 -81.99 42.27 9.25
C MET A 202 -83.22 41.76 8.49
N LYS A 203 -83.25 40.47 8.09
CA LYS A 203 -84.44 39.85 7.47
C LYS A 203 -85.66 39.85 8.40
N ALA A 204 -85.46 39.67 9.71
CA ALA A 204 -86.55 39.73 10.69
C ALA A 204 -87.14 41.15 10.78
N LYS A 205 -86.28 42.18 10.83
CA LYS A 205 -86.70 43.60 10.80
C LYS A 205 -87.40 43.95 9.48
N GLU A 206 -86.89 43.46 8.35
CA GLU A 206 -87.51 43.62 7.03
C GLU A 206 -88.92 43.00 6.98
N LYS A 207 -89.09 41.76 7.45
CA LYS A 207 -90.41 41.12 7.55
C LYS A 207 -91.38 41.94 8.42
N ASN A 208 -90.92 42.47 9.54
CA ASN A 208 -91.74 43.33 10.41
C ASN A 208 -92.12 44.65 9.71
N LEU A 209 -91.19 45.28 8.97
CA LEU A 209 -91.47 46.48 8.18
C LEU A 209 -92.50 46.21 7.07
N ILE A 210 -92.40 45.06 6.38
CA ILE A 210 -93.37 44.63 5.36
C ILE A 210 -94.74 44.33 6.00
N ALA A 211 -94.78 43.71 7.18
CA ALA A 211 -96.03 43.48 7.91
C ALA A 211 -96.70 44.80 8.32
N MET A 212 -95.96 45.71 8.95
CA MET A 212 -96.47 47.05 9.30
C MET A 212 -96.93 47.85 8.07
N ALA A 213 -96.23 47.74 6.93
CA ALA A 213 -96.67 48.38 5.69
C ALA A 213 -98.03 47.83 5.20
N ARG A 214 -98.23 46.51 5.25
CA ARG A 214 -99.51 45.87 4.92
C ARG A 214 -100.62 46.24 5.90
N GLU A 215 -100.32 46.36 7.20
CA GLU A 215 -101.28 46.84 8.20
C GLU A 215 -101.67 48.30 7.93
N VAL A 216 -100.73 49.18 7.57
CA VAL A 216 -101.01 50.56 7.15
C VAL A 216 -101.86 50.61 5.89
N GLU A 217 -101.63 49.74 4.91
CA GLU A 217 -102.48 49.61 3.71
C GLU A 217 -103.89 49.12 4.05
N MET A 218 -104.04 48.14 4.95
CA MET A 218 -105.32 47.63 5.42
C MET A 218 -106.11 48.71 6.18
N LEU A 219 -105.49 49.40 7.13
CA LEU A 219 -106.09 50.50 7.89
C LEU A 219 -106.51 51.66 6.97
N ARG A 220 -105.71 51.98 5.94
CA ARG A 220 -106.10 52.96 4.90
C ARG A 220 -107.32 52.51 4.11
N ALA A 221 -107.41 51.23 3.77
CA ALA A 221 -108.58 50.69 3.08
C ALA A 221 -109.84 50.69 3.97
N GLU A 222 -109.70 50.41 5.27
CA GLU A 222 -110.78 50.51 6.26
C GLU A 222 -111.25 51.96 6.45
N ILE A 223 -110.34 52.93 6.55
CA ILE A 223 -110.67 54.36 6.61
C ILE A 223 -111.45 54.79 5.36
N LEU A 224 -110.95 54.47 4.15
CA LEU A 224 -111.64 54.79 2.90
C LEU A 224 -113.03 54.12 2.80
N ASN A 225 -113.22 52.94 3.40
CA ASN A 225 -114.51 52.27 3.46
C ASN A 225 -115.45 52.94 4.49
N ALA A 226 -114.93 53.38 5.64
CA ALA A 226 -115.67 54.14 6.64
C ALA A 226 -116.09 55.52 6.11
N GLU A 227 -115.20 56.23 5.39
CA GLU A 227 -115.50 57.48 4.68
C GLU A 227 -116.59 57.29 3.62
N LYS A 228 -116.52 56.22 2.82
CA LYS A 228 -117.61 55.88 1.87
C LYS A 228 -118.93 55.63 2.60
N LYS A 229 -118.91 54.97 3.76
CA LYS A 229 -120.10 54.75 4.60
C LYS A 229 -120.67 56.04 5.18
N ALA A 230 -119.80 56.98 5.58
CA ALA A 230 -120.20 58.30 6.08
C ALA A 230 -120.74 59.20 4.95
N ASN A 231 -120.11 59.21 3.78
CA ASN A 231 -120.52 60.01 2.63
C ASN A 231 -121.78 59.44 1.94
N ALA A 232 -122.03 58.12 2.03
CA ALA A 232 -123.31 57.53 1.62
C ALA A 232 -124.51 58.05 2.45
N ALA A 233 -124.27 58.65 3.63
CA ALA A 233 -125.28 59.32 4.43
C ALA A 233 -125.42 60.84 4.13
N ASN A 234 -124.56 61.42 3.28
CA ASN A 234 -124.55 62.85 2.95
C ASN A 234 -124.29 63.08 1.45
N LEU A 235 -125.38 63.14 0.66
CA LEU A 235 -125.32 63.42 -0.78
C LEU A 235 -126.16 64.65 -1.15
N PHE A 236 -125.72 65.85 -0.75
CA PHE A 236 -126.19 67.13 -1.31
C PHE A 236 -125.11 68.22 -1.19
N GLY A 237 -124.81 68.91 -2.31
CA GLY A 237 -124.06 70.17 -2.32
C GLY A 237 -122.67 70.11 -2.95
N ALA A 238 -122.57 70.43 -4.25
CA ALA A 238 -121.32 70.75 -4.93
C ALA A 238 -121.15 72.28 -5.10
N GLY A 239 -119.91 72.78 -5.20
CA GLY A 239 -119.63 74.19 -5.47
C GLY A 239 -118.13 74.53 -5.59
N ILE A 240 -117.76 75.34 -6.57
CA ILE A 240 -116.38 75.68 -7.00
C ILE A 240 -116.05 77.15 -6.64
N ILE A 241 -114.76 77.52 -6.53
CA ILE A 241 -114.06 78.70 -7.15
C ILE A 241 -112.61 78.82 -6.61
N ALA A 242 -111.71 79.45 -7.37
CA ALA A 242 -110.25 79.40 -7.20
C ALA A 242 -109.55 80.77 -7.00
N GLY A 243 -108.25 80.75 -6.68
CA GLY A 243 -107.30 81.88 -6.61
C GLY A 243 -106.55 81.97 -5.26
N SER A 244 -105.32 82.48 -5.12
CA SER A 244 -104.28 82.93 -6.07
C SER A 244 -103.00 83.35 -5.29
N GLY A 245 -101.79 83.12 -5.80
CA GLY A 245 -100.55 83.72 -5.23
C GLY A 245 -99.25 82.96 -5.57
N GLY A 246 -98.23 83.65 -6.11
CA GLY A 246 -96.94 83.08 -6.56
C GLY A 246 -95.74 83.35 -5.61
N PRO A 247 -94.55 83.70 -6.13
CA PRO A 247 -93.59 82.71 -6.65
C PRO A 247 -92.12 82.93 -6.20
N PHE A 248 -91.24 81.91 -6.28
CA PHE A 248 -89.78 82.12 -6.40
C PHE A 248 -89.02 80.93 -7.03
N ALA A 249 -87.95 81.25 -7.78
CA ALA A 249 -86.95 80.37 -8.39
C ALA A 249 -85.65 81.20 -8.63
N ASP A 250 -84.46 80.66 -8.90
CA ASP A 250 -84.04 79.29 -9.26
C ASP A 250 -82.60 79.06 -8.73
N ALA A 251 -82.12 77.81 -8.62
CA ALA A 251 -80.70 77.51 -8.49
C ALA A 251 -80.29 76.15 -9.10
N TYR A 252 -79.85 76.24 -10.36
CA TYR A 252 -79.07 75.26 -11.15
C TYR A 252 -79.81 74.26 -12.04
N GLY A 253 -79.84 74.62 -13.33
CA GLY A 253 -79.87 73.67 -14.43
C GLY A 253 -78.99 74.11 -15.61
N ARG A 254 -78.58 73.11 -16.42
CA ARG A 254 -78.08 73.22 -17.82
C ARG A 254 -76.68 73.82 -18.05
N ALA A 255 -76.00 73.55 -19.18
CA ALA A 255 -76.42 72.87 -20.43
C ALA A 255 -75.30 72.02 -21.08
N HIS A 256 -75.63 70.87 -21.68
CA HIS A 256 -75.68 70.59 -23.14
C HIS A 256 -74.33 70.64 -23.88
N ALA A 257 -73.83 69.49 -24.35
CA ALA A 257 -73.93 68.97 -25.75
C ALA A 257 -72.82 69.54 -26.66
N GLN A 258 -72.23 68.82 -27.62
CA GLN A 258 -72.80 67.78 -28.49
C GLN A 258 -71.76 66.72 -28.95
N MET A 259 -72.23 65.75 -29.75
CA MET A 259 -71.59 64.48 -30.13
C MET A 259 -70.22 64.55 -30.86
N GLY A 260 -69.43 63.48 -30.73
CA GLY A 260 -68.33 63.09 -31.63
C GLY A 260 -67.92 61.64 -31.42
N VAL A 261 -67.93 60.83 -32.49
CA VAL A 261 -67.54 59.39 -32.50
C VAL A 261 -66.03 59.26 -32.67
N GLY A 262 -65.37 58.30 -31.99
CA GLY A 262 -63.94 58.03 -32.20
C GLY A 262 -63.40 56.79 -31.45
N GLN A 263 -62.58 56.00 -32.13
CA GLN A 263 -62.02 54.70 -31.69
C GLN A 263 -60.78 54.79 -30.78
N MET A 264 -60.39 53.61 -30.28
CA MET A 264 -59.17 53.31 -29.52
C MET A 264 -57.84 53.68 -30.21
N GLY A 265 -56.81 53.89 -29.37
CA GLY A 265 -55.37 53.98 -29.70
C GLY A 265 -54.71 55.21 -29.05
N GLU A 266 -53.42 55.25 -28.68
CA GLU A 266 -52.37 54.24 -28.49
C GLU A 266 -51.14 54.94 -27.82
N SER A 267 -50.23 54.22 -27.14
CA SER A 267 -48.91 54.70 -26.60
C SER A 267 -48.95 55.76 -25.46
N MET A 268 -47.93 55.99 -24.60
CA MET A 268 -46.49 55.61 -24.49
C MET A 268 -46.07 55.75 -22.97
N VAL A 269 -45.56 54.74 -22.22
CA VAL A 269 -44.13 54.31 -22.00
C VAL A 269 -43.38 55.00 -20.81
N PRO A 270 -42.31 54.45 -20.13
CA PRO A 270 -41.78 53.06 -20.02
C PRO A 270 -41.21 52.58 -18.63
N TYR A 271 -40.62 51.36 -18.67
CA TYR A 271 -39.63 50.63 -17.82
C TYR A 271 -40.25 49.38 -17.16
N GLY A 272 -39.83 48.12 -17.39
CA GLY A 272 -38.54 47.52 -17.79
C GLY A 272 -38.14 46.53 -16.66
N GLU A 273 -37.81 45.25 -16.83
CA GLU A 273 -37.41 44.44 -17.99
C GLU A 273 -37.64 42.91 -17.71
N SER A 274 -37.79 42.07 -18.77
CA SER A 274 -37.46 40.61 -18.89
C SER A 274 -37.46 39.67 -17.63
N ASN A 275 -37.96 38.43 -17.60
CA ASN A 275 -38.57 37.45 -18.54
C ASN A 275 -39.10 36.24 -17.70
N GLY A 276 -39.82 35.21 -18.17
CA GLY A 276 -40.42 34.93 -19.48
C GLY A 276 -40.48 33.41 -19.80
N VAL A 277 -41.65 32.75 -19.68
CA VAL A 277 -41.90 31.36 -20.17
C VAL A 277 -43.24 31.30 -20.92
N ALA A 278 -43.28 30.54 -22.02
CA ALA A 278 -44.37 30.53 -22.99
C ALA A 278 -45.64 29.77 -22.55
N ALA A 279 -46.78 30.17 -23.14
CA ALA A 279 -48.07 29.51 -22.99
C ALA A 279 -48.21 28.28 -23.91
N ILE A 280 -48.95 27.26 -23.47
CA ILE A 280 -49.67 26.35 -24.38
C ILE A 280 -51.15 26.27 -23.98
N ARG A 281 -51.97 26.17 -25.02
CA ARG A 281 -53.43 26.26 -25.10
C ARG A 281 -54.14 25.04 -24.50
N ALA A 282 -55.33 25.24 -23.93
CA ALA A 282 -56.15 24.19 -23.33
C ALA A 282 -57.11 23.50 -24.32
N GLY A 283 -57.38 22.21 -24.06
CA GLY A 283 -58.56 21.47 -24.51
C GLY A 283 -58.27 20.24 -25.39
N PRO A 284 -59.15 19.20 -25.39
CA PRO A 284 -60.26 18.88 -24.49
C PRO A 284 -60.06 17.53 -23.75
N TYR A 285 -61.02 17.14 -22.88
CA TYR A 285 -61.10 15.90 -22.07
C TYR A 285 -59.89 15.64 -21.11
N ASP A 286 -60.02 15.17 -19.88
CA ASP A 286 -61.00 14.22 -19.35
C ASP A 286 -61.40 14.52 -17.89
N ALA A 287 -62.53 13.95 -17.44
CA ALA A 287 -63.01 14.12 -16.07
C ALA A 287 -62.58 12.94 -15.18
N SER A 288 -61.57 13.14 -14.32
CA SER A 288 -61.31 12.21 -13.21
C SER A 288 -60.89 12.91 -11.92
N VAL A 289 -61.67 12.65 -10.86
CA VAL A 289 -61.43 13.13 -9.49
C VAL A 289 -60.23 12.39 -8.91
N ALA A 290 -59.18 13.13 -8.51
CA ALA A 290 -58.05 12.59 -7.75
C ALA A 290 -57.60 13.58 -6.65
N ARG A 291 -58.44 13.74 -5.61
CA ARG A 291 -58.08 14.42 -4.36
C ARG A 291 -58.29 13.45 -3.20
N SER A 292 -57.30 13.36 -2.29
CA SER A 292 -57.23 12.50 -1.10
C SER A 292 -56.59 11.10 -1.28
N SER A 293 -55.25 11.05 -1.11
CA SER A 293 -54.51 9.82 -0.78
C SER A 293 -53.11 10.11 -0.18
N ASN A 294 -52.44 11.18 -0.63
CA ASN A 294 -51.04 11.45 -0.25
C ASN A 294 -50.80 11.79 1.24
N TRP A 295 -51.74 12.41 1.96
CA TRP A 295 -51.52 12.78 3.38
C TRP A 295 -51.42 11.57 4.32
N ALA A 296 -52.24 10.54 4.08
CA ALA A 296 -52.18 9.28 4.84
C ALA A 296 -50.89 8.52 4.52
N SER A 297 -50.46 8.52 3.26
CA SER A 297 -49.18 7.94 2.82
C SER A 297 -47.99 8.65 3.46
N TRP A 298 -47.95 9.99 3.46
CA TRP A 298 -46.89 10.77 4.11
C TRP A 298 -46.84 10.52 5.62
N LYS A 299 -47.99 10.52 6.32
CA LYS A 299 -48.02 10.13 7.75
C LYS A 299 -47.49 8.71 7.96
N ALA A 300 -47.90 7.74 7.14
CA ALA A 300 -47.43 6.37 7.23
C ALA A 300 -45.91 6.26 7.02
N HIS A 301 -45.35 6.98 6.04
CA HIS A 301 -43.90 7.05 5.81
C HIS A 301 -43.15 7.70 6.97
N VAL A 302 -43.65 8.81 7.53
CA VAL A 302 -43.02 9.47 8.71
C VAL A 302 -43.12 8.58 9.95
N THR A 303 -44.26 7.93 10.22
CA THR A 303 -44.36 6.96 11.32
C THR A 303 -43.49 5.73 11.11
N ASN A 304 -43.32 5.26 9.87
CA ASN A 304 -42.40 4.18 9.57
C ASN A 304 -40.93 4.61 9.70
N LEU A 305 -40.56 5.85 9.32
CA LEU A 305 -39.22 6.39 9.60
C LEU A 305 -38.97 6.54 11.10
N LEU A 306 -39.95 7.00 11.88
CA LEU A 306 -39.84 7.10 13.34
C LEU A 306 -39.81 5.71 14.01
N LEU A 307 -40.59 4.75 13.54
CA LEU A 307 -40.50 3.36 14.00
C LEU A 307 -39.18 2.71 13.57
N PHE A 308 -38.62 3.05 12.42
CA PHE A 308 -37.32 2.57 11.96
C PHE A 308 -36.18 3.23 12.75
N SER A 309 -36.26 4.52 13.06
CA SER A 309 -35.26 5.22 13.89
C SER A 309 -35.35 4.78 15.35
N VAL A 310 -36.53 4.52 15.90
CA VAL A 310 -36.70 3.91 17.24
C VAL A 310 -36.22 2.46 17.24
N LYS A 311 -36.50 1.65 16.22
CA LYS A 311 -35.96 0.27 16.11
C LYS A 311 -34.44 0.27 15.93
N LEU A 312 -33.90 1.17 15.12
CA LEU A 312 -32.46 1.31 14.90
C LEU A 312 -31.75 1.83 16.15
N SER A 313 -32.33 2.82 16.84
CA SER A 313 -31.85 3.35 18.12
C SER A 313 -31.94 2.29 19.22
N CYS A 314 -33.03 1.53 19.30
CA CYS A 314 -33.19 0.43 20.25
C CYS A 314 -32.23 -0.74 19.94
N ALA A 315 -32.02 -1.10 18.68
CA ALA A 315 -30.99 -2.05 18.27
C ALA A 315 -29.57 -1.55 18.60
N TYR A 316 -29.30 -0.26 18.40
CA TYR A 316 -28.03 0.38 18.75
C TYR A 316 -27.83 0.40 20.27
N SER A 317 -28.87 0.71 21.06
CA SER A 317 -28.85 0.64 22.53
C SER A 317 -28.69 -0.78 23.05
N LEU A 318 -29.31 -1.79 22.41
CA LEU A 318 -29.12 -3.21 22.75
C LEU A 318 -27.70 -3.70 22.39
N LEU A 319 -27.07 -3.11 21.36
CA LEU A 319 -25.65 -3.33 21.04
C LEU A 319 -24.69 -2.53 21.95
N PHE A 320 -25.13 -1.43 22.57
CA PHE A 320 -24.33 -0.58 23.47
C PHE A 320 -24.54 -0.82 24.97
N LEU A 321 -25.57 -1.56 25.38
CA LEU A 321 -25.79 -2.00 26.77
C LEU A 321 -25.03 -3.29 27.11
N ALA A 322 -24.48 -3.98 26.12
CA ALA A 322 -23.30 -4.82 26.35
C ALA A 322 -22.10 -3.88 26.61
N PRO A 323 -21.33 -4.06 27.71
CA PRO A 323 -20.33 -3.07 28.12
C PRO A 323 -19.21 -2.94 27.09
N LEU A 324 -19.25 -1.84 26.33
CA LEU A 324 -18.21 -1.46 25.36
C LEU A 324 -16.96 -0.93 26.07
N SER A 325 -16.23 -1.86 26.70
CA SER A 325 -14.85 -1.71 27.14
C SER A 325 -14.03 -2.84 26.51
N PRO A 326 -13.76 -2.76 25.19
CA PRO A 326 -12.35 -2.62 24.81
C PRO A 326 -12.06 -1.80 23.53
N LEU A 327 -13.02 -1.08 22.94
CA LEU A 327 -12.82 -0.45 21.61
C LEU A 327 -11.94 0.81 21.62
N ASN A 328 -11.87 1.57 22.72
CA ASN A 328 -10.96 2.72 22.84
C ASN A 328 -9.51 2.35 23.22
N LEU A 329 -9.25 1.12 23.67
CA LEU A 329 -7.88 0.63 23.91
C LEU A 329 -7.18 0.20 22.62
N LEU A 330 -7.94 -0.34 21.65
CA LEU A 330 -7.39 -0.77 20.36
C LEU A 330 -7.01 0.40 19.45
N HIS A 331 -7.66 1.58 19.54
CA HIS A 331 -7.31 2.70 18.67
C HIS A 331 -5.91 3.25 18.96
N ASN A 332 -5.56 3.43 20.24
CA ASN A 332 -4.23 3.89 20.63
C ASN A 332 -3.16 2.81 20.32
N HIS A 333 -3.45 1.54 20.62
CA HIS A 333 -2.50 0.45 20.38
C HIS A 333 -2.26 0.14 18.88
N PHE A 334 -3.23 0.45 18.01
CA PHE A 334 -3.13 0.27 16.56
C PHE A 334 -2.42 1.45 15.88
N VAL A 335 -2.62 2.68 16.37
CA VAL A 335 -1.92 3.88 15.85
C VAL A 335 -0.44 3.86 16.24
N ASP A 336 -0.10 3.51 17.49
CA ASP A 336 1.31 3.42 17.93
C ASP A 336 2.08 2.31 17.19
N ARG A 337 1.43 1.19 16.84
CA ARG A 337 2.05 0.17 15.98
C ARG A 337 2.18 0.62 14.52
N PHE A 338 1.37 1.59 14.06
CA PHE A 338 1.45 2.12 12.69
C PHE A 338 2.44 3.28 12.52
N SER A 339 2.77 4.02 13.59
CA SER A 339 3.71 5.15 13.54
C SER A 339 5.19 4.74 13.69
N LEU A 340 5.52 3.47 13.42
CA LEU A 340 6.91 2.98 13.44
C LEU A 340 7.36 2.31 12.13
N MET A 341 6.83 2.78 10.99
CA MET A 341 7.61 2.74 9.74
C MET A 341 8.68 3.84 9.76
N ALA A 342 9.56 3.77 10.75
CA ALA A 342 10.87 4.41 10.64
C ALA A 342 11.53 3.84 9.38
N GLU A 343 12.09 4.72 8.56
CA GLU A 343 12.80 4.38 7.33
C GLU A 343 13.76 3.22 7.61
N ILE A 344 13.49 2.04 7.04
CA ILE A 344 14.23 0.81 7.34
C ILE A 344 15.54 0.86 6.56
N GLU A 345 16.46 1.68 7.05
CA GLU A 345 17.81 1.76 6.55
C GLU A 345 18.54 0.48 6.97
N ILE A 346 18.59 -0.52 6.07
CA ILE A 346 19.23 -1.82 6.30
C ILE A 346 20.75 -1.64 6.31
N LYS A 347 21.26 -1.11 7.42
CA LYS A 347 22.68 -1.03 7.76
C LYS A 347 23.06 -2.14 8.73
N THR A 348 23.96 -3.01 8.29
CA THR A 348 24.67 -3.93 9.18
C THR A 348 25.60 -3.17 10.12
N ALA A 349 26.00 -3.80 11.23
CA ALA A 349 27.01 -3.25 12.12
C ALA A 349 28.30 -2.88 11.36
N PRO A 350 28.98 -1.76 11.69
CA PRO A 350 30.24 -1.39 11.07
C PRO A 350 31.33 -2.47 11.24
N ILE A 351 32.26 -2.55 10.27
CA ILE A 351 33.42 -3.42 10.36
C ILE A 351 34.25 -3.06 11.61
N ASP A 352 34.45 -4.04 12.47
CA ASP A 352 35.33 -3.93 13.64
C ASP A 352 36.65 -4.65 13.32
N PHE A 353 37.73 -3.89 13.18
CA PHE A 353 39.06 -4.41 12.85
C PHE A 353 39.62 -5.39 13.90
N ARG A 354 39.02 -5.47 15.11
CA ARG A 354 39.33 -6.51 16.11
C ARG A 354 38.90 -7.92 15.66
N PHE A 355 37.98 -8.02 14.69
CA PHE A 355 37.39 -9.27 14.22
C PHE A 355 37.44 -9.40 12.69
N PRO A 356 38.65 -9.50 12.09
CA PRO A 356 38.83 -9.50 10.62
C PRO A 356 38.45 -10.82 9.94
N THR A 357 38.07 -11.85 10.69
CA THR A 357 37.73 -13.17 10.16
C THR A 357 36.23 -13.28 9.84
N THR A 358 35.87 -14.13 8.88
CA THR A 358 34.46 -14.36 8.49
C THR A 358 33.58 -14.87 9.64
N ASN A 359 34.17 -15.48 10.67
CA ASN A 359 33.45 -15.95 11.85
C ASN A 359 33.18 -14.81 12.85
N GLN A 360 32.01 -14.19 12.73
CA GLN A 360 31.58 -13.06 13.56
C GLN A 360 31.07 -13.43 14.97
N THR A 361 31.15 -14.71 15.39
CA THR A 361 30.71 -15.19 16.71
C THR A 361 31.23 -14.34 17.87
N ARG A 362 32.54 -14.06 17.88
CA ARG A 362 33.19 -13.28 18.94
C ARG A 362 32.82 -11.79 18.88
N HIS A 363 32.55 -11.25 17.70
CA HIS A 363 32.08 -9.88 17.51
C HIS A 363 30.66 -9.73 18.06
N CYS A 364 29.75 -10.64 17.69
CA CYS A 364 28.39 -10.74 18.22
C CYS A 364 28.38 -10.74 19.77
N PHE A 365 29.08 -11.68 20.41
CA PHE A 365 29.14 -11.78 21.87
C PHE A 365 29.69 -10.49 22.52
N THR A 366 30.72 -9.89 21.90
CA THR A 366 31.31 -8.63 22.36
C THR A 366 30.31 -7.48 22.33
N ARG A 367 29.51 -7.34 21.25
CA ARG A 367 28.47 -6.30 21.16
C ARG A 367 27.32 -6.50 22.12
N TYR A 368 26.94 -7.75 22.39
CA TYR A 368 25.93 -8.08 23.39
C TYR A 368 26.38 -7.66 24.80
N VAL A 369 27.61 -7.98 25.18
CA VAL A 369 28.21 -7.56 26.45
C VAL A 369 28.38 -6.03 26.53
N GLU A 370 28.87 -5.37 25.46
CA GLU A 370 28.97 -3.91 25.39
C GLU A 370 27.61 -3.21 25.60
N PHE A 371 26.51 -3.78 25.08
CA PHE A 371 25.16 -3.25 25.31
C PHE A 371 24.73 -3.34 26.78
N HIS A 372 24.84 -4.52 27.39
CA HIS A 372 24.38 -4.71 28.77
C HIS A 372 25.27 -3.99 29.80
N ARG A 373 26.57 -3.87 29.55
CA ARG A 373 27.45 -2.99 30.34
C ARG A 373 27.07 -1.52 30.21
N CYS A 374 26.67 -1.07 29.02
CA CYS A 374 26.19 0.29 28.80
C CYS A 374 24.91 0.56 29.62
N LEU A 375 23.96 -0.39 29.62
CA LEU A 375 22.75 -0.30 30.45
C LEU A 375 23.08 -0.26 31.95
N ALA A 376 23.98 -1.12 32.42
CA ALA A 376 24.40 -1.13 33.83
C ALA A 376 25.08 0.18 34.27
N ALA A 377 25.85 0.81 33.39
CA ALA A 377 26.59 2.04 33.69
C ALA A 377 25.77 3.34 33.52
N LYS A 378 24.78 3.36 32.62
CA LYS A 378 24.06 4.60 32.23
C LYS A 378 22.54 4.57 32.45
N GLY A 379 21.96 3.41 32.72
CA GLY A 379 20.51 3.22 32.80
C GLY A 379 19.82 3.22 31.43
N ASP A 380 18.63 2.63 31.40
CA ASP A 380 17.83 2.36 30.19
C ASP A 380 17.33 3.65 29.48
N ASN A 381 17.29 4.77 30.19
CA ASN A 381 16.80 6.06 29.70
C ASN A 381 17.78 6.78 28.75
N SER A 382 18.99 6.25 28.52
CA SER A 382 19.97 6.84 27.60
C SER A 382 19.94 6.15 26.23
N GLY A 383 19.43 6.84 25.21
CA GLY A 383 19.42 6.36 23.81
C GLY A 383 20.81 6.02 23.25
N GLU A 384 21.89 6.45 23.93
CA GLU A 384 23.28 6.13 23.62
C GLU A 384 23.59 4.63 23.60
N CYS A 385 22.94 3.82 24.44
CA CYS A 385 23.15 2.37 24.47
C CYS A 385 22.46 1.65 23.31
N GLN A 386 21.44 2.28 22.71
CA GLN A 386 20.62 1.69 21.64
C GLN A 386 21.41 1.38 20.36
N LYS A 387 22.56 2.03 20.14
CA LYS A 387 23.49 1.70 19.04
C LYS A 387 24.05 0.28 19.16
N PHE A 388 24.45 -0.13 20.37
CA PHE A 388 24.96 -1.49 20.62
C PHE A 388 23.85 -2.52 20.47
N ALA A 389 22.62 -2.17 20.84
CA ALA A 389 21.44 -3.00 20.60
C ALA A 389 21.19 -3.28 19.12
N LYS A 390 21.35 -2.27 18.25
CA LYS A 390 21.28 -2.45 16.79
C LYS A 390 22.43 -3.34 16.26
N TYR A 391 23.62 -3.22 16.83
CA TYR A 391 24.79 -3.99 16.39
C TYR A 391 24.72 -5.48 16.76
N TYR A 392 24.40 -5.86 18.01
CA TYR A 392 24.30 -7.28 18.33
C TYR A 392 23.12 -7.95 17.60
N ARG A 393 21.97 -7.25 17.46
CA ARG A 393 20.80 -7.79 16.73
C ARG A 393 21.02 -8.00 15.24
N SER A 394 22.01 -7.35 14.64
CA SER A 394 22.41 -7.57 13.23
C SER A 394 23.57 -8.54 13.04
N LEU A 395 24.25 -8.95 14.13
CA LEU A 395 25.40 -9.86 14.11
C LEU A 395 25.12 -11.23 14.75
N CYS A 396 24.18 -11.31 15.69
CA CYS A 396 23.91 -12.50 16.49
C CYS A 396 22.69 -13.28 15.98
N PRO A 397 22.75 -14.63 15.95
CA PRO A 397 21.56 -15.47 15.88
C PRO A 397 20.63 -15.20 17.07
N GLY A 398 19.31 -15.16 16.84
CA GLY A 398 18.32 -14.91 17.89
C GLY A 398 18.42 -15.91 19.05
N GLU A 399 18.54 -17.20 18.73
CA GLU A 399 18.70 -18.31 19.70
C GLU A 399 19.85 -18.09 20.71
N TRP A 400 20.93 -17.43 20.29
CA TRP A 400 22.06 -17.13 21.17
C TRP A 400 21.75 -15.96 22.11
N VAL A 401 21.09 -14.92 21.58
CA VAL A 401 20.63 -13.77 22.36
C VAL A 401 19.63 -14.22 23.42
N ASP A 402 18.67 -15.07 23.05
CA ASP A 402 17.64 -15.58 23.94
C ASP A 402 18.24 -16.44 25.06
N LYS A 403 19.15 -17.36 24.71
CA LYS A 403 19.91 -18.15 25.69
C LYS A 403 20.76 -17.29 26.62
N TRP A 404 21.39 -16.23 26.13
CA TRP A 404 22.16 -15.30 26.96
C TRP A 404 21.29 -14.41 27.84
N ASN A 405 20.06 -14.09 27.41
CA ASN A 405 19.06 -13.41 28.25
C ASN A 405 18.64 -14.33 29.40
N GLU A 406 18.25 -15.57 29.11
CA GLU A 406 17.89 -16.58 30.12
C GLU A 406 19.04 -16.80 31.12
N GLN A 407 20.29 -16.92 30.64
CA GLN A 407 21.46 -17.03 31.52
C GLN A 407 21.69 -15.78 32.38
N ARG A 408 21.38 -14.59 31.88
CA ARG A 408 21.47 -13.34 32.64
C ARG A 408 20.40 -13.25 33.72
N ASP A 409 19.16 -13.56 33.38
CA ASP A 409 18.02 -13.50 34.30
C ASP A 409 18.16 -14.57 35.40
N ASN A 410 18.74 -15.73 35.08
CA ASN A 410 19.12 -16.78 36.04
C ASN A 410 20.46 -16.54 36.75
N GLY A 411 21.16 -15.42 36.51
CA GLY A 411 22.44 -15.10 37.18
C GLY A 411 23.63 -16.01 36.86
N THR A 412 23.57 -16.79 35.77
CA THR A 412 24.57 -17.79 35.35
C THR A 412 25.41 -17.38 34.14
N PHE A 413 25.25 -16.15 33.66
CA PHE A 413 25.91 -15.65 32.45
C PHE A 413 27.46 -15.58 32.60
N PRO A 414 28.24 -16.22 31.70
CA PRO A 414 29.69 -16.33 31.85
C PRO A 414 30.49 -15.11 31.36
N GLY A 415 29.83 -14.06 30.89
CA GLY A 415 30.49 -12.85 30.36
C GLY A 415 30.58 -11.71 31.38
N PRO A 416 31.59 -10.83 31.24
CA PRO A 416 31.78 -9.70 32.17
C PRO A 416 30.79 -8.58 31.85
N LEU A 417 29.68 -8.51 32.57
CA LEU A 417 28.67 -7.46 32.42
C LEU A 417 29.13 -6.17 33.11
#